data_AF-A0A962NRC7-F1
#
_entry.id   AF-A0A962NRC7-F1
#
_cell.length_a   1.000
_cell.length_b   1.000
_cell.length_c   1.000
_cell.angle_alpha   90.00
_cell.angle_beta   90.00
_cell.angle_gamma   90.00
#
_symmetry.space_group_name_H-M   'P 1'
#
loop_
_entity.id
_entity.type
_entity.pdbx_description
1 polymer ?
#
loop_
_entity_poly.entity_id
_entity_poly.type
_entity_poly.pdbx_seq_one_letter_code
_entity_poly.pdbx_strand_id
1 'polypeptide(L)'
;MASDKKTVLSALKKGSVKGRGDQTEESGDEGEALADAADTRGLGKVLVRNEFYRDGYRNLLRLTFLQGLVILGLLGAMYYVIQTNKPQNQFFATTEDGRLVPMVALSDPNLSTPALMSWTAQAVTEVMTFGFNDYRRRLQEASRNFTRRGWESFTQALQRSRIIEMVEASQQVVTATPAGAPIVVSEGVIAGRYQWQIQMPLVLTYQSGARTRSDSLLVTLVVVRVDRLESPNGVGIEQWIAVPR
;
A
#
# COMPACT_ATOMS: atom_id res chain seq x y z
N MET A 1 23.40 -43.12 29.53
CA MET A 1 22.89 -44.49 29.80
C MET A 1 22.16 -44.92 28.53
N ALA A 2 22.77 -45.53 27.51
CA ALA A 2 23.69 -46.67 27.45
C ALA A 2 23.12 -47.92 28.14
N SER A 3 22.55 -48.82 27.32
CA SER A 3 22.45 -50.28 27.45
C SER A 3 21.47 -50.71 26.33
N ASP A 4 21.59 -51.81 25.60
CA ASP A 4 22.29 -53.08 25.73
C ASP A 4 21.93 -53.83 24.42
N LYS A 5 22.61 -54.81 23.83
CA LYS A 5 23.71 -55.67 24.24
C LYS A 5 24.13 -56.46 22.98
N LYS A 6 25.41 -56.44 22.63
CA LYS A 6 26.06 -57.48 21.82
C LYS A 6 26.50 -58.60 22.77
N THR A 7 26.34 -59.87 22.40
CA THR A 7 27.06 -61.03 22.98
C THR A 7 26.97 -62.16 21.93
N VAL A 8 27.99 -62.44 21.10
CA VAL A 8 29.22 -63.25 21.34
C VAL A 8 28.90 -64.76 21.18
N LEU A 9 29.38 -65.39 20.09
CA LEU A 9 30.50 -66.38 20.03
C LEU A 9 30.18 -67.69 20.83
N SER A 10 30.48 -68.93 20.42
CA SER A 10 31.55 -69.47 19.58
C SER A 10 31.44 -71.02 19.50
N ALA A 11 31.90 -71.61 18.38
CA ALA A 11 32.72 -72.83 18.19
C ALA A 11 32.65 -74.06 19.12
N LEU A 12 32.67 -75.25 18.49
CA LEU A 12 33.43 -76.52 18.77
C LEU A 12 32.58 -77.74 18.32
N LYS A 13 32.89 -78.61 17.32
CA LYS A 13 34.04 -79.46 16.92
C LYS A 13 33.88 -80.94 17.38
N LYS A 14 34.05 -81.89 16.42
CA LYS A 14 34.20 -83.38 16.47
C LYS A 14 32.89 -84.18 16.70
N GLY A 15 32.58 -85.30 16.04
CA GLY A 15 33.25 -86.16 15.05
C GLY A 15 32.76 -87.62 15.17
N SER A 16 32.84 -88.42 14.09
CA SER A 16 32.65 -89.90 13.97
C SER A 16 31.18 -90.38 13.80
N VAL A 17 30.74 -91.30 12.92
CA VAL A 17 31.26 -92.55 12.30
C VAL A 17 30.40 -92.87 11.02
N LYS A 18 30.95 -92.99 9.80
CA LYS A 18 31.19 -94.21 8.94
C LYS A 18 29.96 -94.97 8.35
N GLY A 19 30.01 -95.15 7.02
CA GLY A 19 29.33 -96.20 6.20
C GLY A 19 28.64 -95.58 4.97
N ARG A 20 29.27 -95.39 3.80
CA ARG A 20 29.71 -96.30 2.71
C ARG A 20 28.57 -97.03 1.97
N GLY A 21 28.45 -96.70 0.68
CA GLY A 21 27.58 -97.30 -0.35
C GLY A 21 26.46 -96.34 -0.74
N ASP A 22 26.11 -96.08 -1.99
CA ASP A 22 26.69 -96.31 -3.31
C ASP A 22 25.99 -95.26 -4.19
N GLN A 23 26.69 -94.68 -5.17
CA GLN A 23 26.14 -93.63 -6.01
C GLN A 23 25.43 -94.24 -7.22
N THR A 24 24.46 -93.46 -7.72
CA THR A 24 24.11 -93.28 -9.14
C THR A 24 22.84 -93.99 -9.60
N GLU A 25 21.72 -93.25 -9.63
CA GLU A 25 20.71 -93.24 -10.70
C GLU A 25 19.62 -92.20 -10.36
N GLU A 26 19.85 -90.92 -10.71
CA GLU A 26 18.80 -89.88 -10.79
C GLU A 26 19.42 -88.63 -11.45
N SER A 27 19.56 -88.64 -12.78
CA SER A 27 20.12 -87.51 -13.55
C SER A 27 19.23 -87.05 -14.72
N GLY A 28 17.98 -87.53 -14.75
CA GLY A 28 17.00 -87.19 -15.80
C GLY A 28 16.00 -86.09 -15.43
N ASP A 29 15.60 -85.98 -14.16
CA ASP A 29 14.46 -85.14 -13.73
C ASP A 29 14.89 -83.72 -13.27
N GLU A 30 16.15 -83.56 -12.87
CA GLU A 30 16.68 -82.25 -12.44
C GLU A 30 16.84 -81.28 -13.63
N GLY A 31 17.08 -81.78 -14.85
CA GLY A 31 17.33 -80.93 -16.02
C GLY A 31 16.09 -80.18 -16.53
N GLU A 32 14.91 -80.79 -16.45
CA GLU A 32 13.66 -80.23 -16.97
C GLU A 32 13.02 -79.25 -15.96
N ALA A 33 13.07 -79.57 -14.67
CA ALA A 33 12.63 -78.69 -13.58
C ALA A 33 13.48 -77.41 -13.45
N LEU A 34 14.79 -77.49 -13.73
CA LEU A 34 15.69 -76.32 -13.73
C LEU A 34 15.46 -75.40 -14.95
N ALA A 35 15.01 -75.96 -16.09
CA ALA A 35 14.69 -75.19 -17.29
C ALA A 35 13.38 -74.40 -17.13
N ASP A 36 12.32 -75.03 -16.59
CA ASP A 36 11.02 -74.38 -16.35
C ASP A 36 11.10 -73.33 -15.22
N ALA A 37 11.92 -73.58 -14.19
CA ALA A 37 12.24 -72.61 -13.13
C ALA A 37 13.08 -71.42 -13.64
N ALA A 38 13.90 -71.61 -14.68
CA ALA A 38 14.66 -70.55 -15.32
C ALA A 38 13.79 -69.70 -16.25
N ASP A 39 12.86 -70.31 -16.97
CA ASP A 39 11.92 -69.61 -17.87
C ASP A 39 10.89 -68.80 -17.07
N THR A 40 10.33 -69.35 -16.00
CA THR A 40 9.46 -68.61 -15.06
C THR A 40 10.19 -67.47 -14.34
N ARG A 41 11.48 -67.62 -14.00
CA ARG A 41 12.32 -66.51 -13.50
C ARG A 41 12.59 -65.44 -14.56
N GLY A 42 12.81 -65.84 -15.81
CA GLY A 42 13.03 -64.95 -16.94
C GLY A 42 11.78 -64.12 -17.27
N LEU A 43 10.63 -64.78 -17.32
CA LEU A 43 9.32 -64.17 -17.55
C LEU A 43 8.93 -63.22 -16.41
N GLY A 44 9.15 -63.59 -15.14
CA GLY A 44 8.92 -62.71 -14.00
C GLY A 44 9.76 -61.43 -14.06
N LYS A 45 11.02 -61.52 -14.50
CA LYS A 45 11.89 -60.34 -14.68
C LYS A 45 11.45 -59.42 -15.82
N VAL A 46 10.82 -59.97 -16.87
CA VAL A 46 10.29 -59.20 -18.01
C VAL A 46 8.92 -58.58 -17.69
N LEU A 47 8.05 -59.28 -16.96
CA LEU A 47 6.75 -58.78 -16.50
C LEU A 47 6.89 -57.66 -15.47
N VAL A 48 7.76 -57.83 -14.47
CA VAL A 48 8.07 -56.79 -13.47
C VAL A 48 8.64 -55.54 -14.14
N ARG A 49 9.41 -55.72 -15.23
CA ARG A 49 9.93 -54.60 -16.02
C ARG A 49 8.82 -53.86 -16.77
N ASN A 50 7.82 -54.56 -17.30
CA ASN A 50 6.67 -53.94 -17.97
C ASN A 50 5.74 -53.18 -17.00
N GLU A 51 5.48 -53.75 -15.81
CA GLU A 51 4.68 -53.08 -14.78
C GLU A 51 5.39 -51.84 -14.22
N PHE A 52 6.71 -51.88 -14.07
CA PHE A 52 7.51 -50.74 -13.63
C PHE A 52 7.41 -49.53 -14.57
N TYR A 53 7.41 -49.74 -15.89
CA TYR A 53 7.21 -48.65 -16.85
C TYR A 53 5.77 -48.12 -16.83
N ARG A 54 4.78 -49.00 -16.68
CA ARG A 54 3.36 -48.61 -16.63
C ARG A 54 3.02 -47.80 -15.39
N ASP A 55 3.55 -48.18 -14.23
CA ASP A 55 3.31 -47.48 -12.96
C ASP A 55 4.20 -46.23 -12.81
N GLY A 56 5.42 -46.29 -13.34
CA GLY A 56 6.28 -45.11 -13.50
C GLY A 56 5.62 -44.03 -14.35
N TYR A 57 5.00 -44.40 -15.49
CA TYR A 57 4.29 -43.47 -16.37
C TYR A 57 3.09 -42.80 -15.69
N ARG A 58 2.33 -43.54 -14.88
CA ARG A 58 1.20 -42.99 -14.10
C ARG A 58 1.67 -42.00 -13.02
N ASN A 59 2.79 -42.30 -12.36
CA ASN A 59 3.37 -41.38 -11.38
C ASN A 59 3.98 -40.14 -12.04
N LEU A 60 4.59 -40.29 -13.22
CA LEU A 60 5.07 -39.18 -14.04
C LEU A 60 3.92 -38.27 -14.46
N LEU A 61 2.81 -38.83 -14.94
CA LEU A 61 1.61 -38.07 -15.29
C LEU A 61 1.06 -37.30 -14.09
N ARG A 62 0.92 -37.94 -12.91
CA ARG A 62 0.47 -37.26 -11.69
C ARG A 62 1.39 -36.09 -11.30
N LEU A 63 2.70 -36.27 -11.41
CA LEU A 63 3.69 -35.22 -11.12
C LEU A 63 3.55 -34.05 -12.10
N THR A 64 3.39 -34.33 -13.40
CA THR A 64 3.17 -33.29 -14.43
C THR A 64 1.86 -32.53 -14.19
N PHE A 65 0.77 -33.22 -13.84
CA PHE A 65 -0.50 -32.55 -13.51
C PHE A 65 -0.39 -31.68 -12.25
N LEU A 66 0.28 -32.17 -11.20
CA LEU A 66 0.52 -31.41 -9.97
C LEU A 66 1.34 -30.15 -10.27
N GLN A 67 2.40 -30.28 -11.06
CA GLN A 67 3.24 -29.15 -11.47
C GLN A 67 2.43 -28.12 -12.29
N GLY A 68 1.56 -28.57 -13.20
CA GLY A 68 0.68 -27.69 -13.95
C GLY A 68 -0.26 -26.87 -13.07
N LEU A 69 -0.85 -27.50 -12.04
CA LEU A 69 -1.69 -26.82 -11.06
C LEU A 69 -0.91 -25.77 -10.26
N VAL A 70 0.32 -26.08 -9.85
CA VAL A 70 1.19 -25.12 -9.14
C VAL A 70 1.51 -23.92 -10.02
N ILE A 71 1.84 -24.13 -11.30
CA ILE A 71 2.14 -23.04 -12.25
C ILE A 71 0.90 -22.15 -12.44
N LEU A 72 -0.28 -22.74 -12.62
CA LEU A 72 -1.53 -21.97 -12.73
C LEU A 72 -1.84 -21.16 -11.46
N GLY A 73 -1.59 -21.72 -10.28
CA GLY A 73 -1.70 -21.02 -9.01
C GLY A 73 -0.75 -19.82 -8.90
N LEU A 74 0.51 -20.00 -9.32
CA LEU A 74 1.52 -18.92 -9.33
C LEU A 74 1.15 -17.80 -10.33
N LEU A 75 0.65 -18.16 -11.51
CA LEU A 75 0.16 -17.19 -12.48
C LEU A 75 -1.04 -16.40 -11.96
N GLY A 76 -1.99 -17.07 -11.28
CA GLY A 76 -3.13 -16.42 -10.64
C GLY A 76 -2.71 -15.49 -9.50
N ALA A 77 -1.75 -15.90 -8.67
CA ALA A 77 -1.18 -15.06 -7.62
C ALA A 77 -0.44 -13.84 -8.20
N MET A 78 0.35 -14.02 -9.26
CA MET A 78 1.00 -12.92 -9.97
C MET A 78 -0.03 -11.94 -10.56
N TYR A 79 -1.08 -12.46 -11.21
CA TYR A 79 -2.17 -11.63 -11.73
C TYR A 79 -2.88 -10.86 -10.62
N TYR A 80 -3.19 -11.51 -9.49
CA TYR A 80 -3.77 -10.87 -8.32
C TYR A 80 -2.86 -9.77 -7.74
N VAL A 81 -1.56 -10.03 -7.66
CA VAL A 81 -0.54 -9.07 -7.22
C VAL A 81 -0.46 -7.89 -8.19
N ILE A 82 -0.49 -8.09 -9.51
CA ILE A 82 -0.48 -6.99 -10.50
C ILE A 82 -1.77 -6.17 -10.44
N GLN A 83 -2.93 -6.82 -10.25
CA GLN A 83 -4.22 -6.14 -10.16
C GLN A 83 -4.36 -5.32 -8.87
N THR A 84 -3.77 -5.80 -7.77
CA THR A 84 -3.79 -5.12 -6.47
C THR A 84 -2.69 -4.06 -6.37
N ASN A 85 -1.50 -4.34 -6.89
CA ASN A 85 -0.37 -3.43 -6.89
C ASN A 85 -0.32 -2.69 -8.23
N LYS A 86 -1.11 -1.62 -8.36
CA LYS A 86 -1.00 -0.69 -9.49
C LYS A 86 0.38 -0.02 -9.45
N PRO A 87 1.28 -0.22 -10.44
CA PRO A 87 2.53 0.53 -10.50
C PRO A 87 2.21 2.01 -10.74
N GLN A 88 2.55 2.87 -9.78
CA GLN A 88 2.45 4.31 -9.95
C GLN A 88 3.56 4.76 -10.91
N ASN A 89 3.17 5.10 -12.15
CA ASN A 89 4.07 5.64 -13.15
C ASN A 89 4.58 7.00 -12.70
N GLN A 90 5.85 7.08 -12.29
CA GLN A 90 6.52 8.32 -11.93
C GLN A 90 7.04 8.97 -13.21
N PHE A 91 6.48 10.12 -13.60
CA PHE A 91 7.01 10.94 -14.68
C PHE A 91 7.98 11.97 -14.11
N PHE A 92 9.18 12.03 -14.66
CA PHE A 92 10.21 13.01 -14.32
C PHE A 92 10.12 14.19 -15.31
N ALA A 93 10.03 15.41 -14.80
CA ALA A 93 10.35 16.61 -15.58
C ALA A 93 11.68 17.17 -15.07
N THR A 94 12.49 17.63 -16.02
CA THR A 94 13.80 18.24 -15.76
C THR A 94 13.65 19.76 -15.78
N THR A 95 13.97 20.43 -14.68
CA THR A 95 14.14 21.90 -14.64
C THR A 95 15.39 22.30 -15.44
N GLU A 96 15.47 23.54 -15.94
CA GLU A 96 16.61 24.07 -16.73
C GLU A 96 17.99 23.91 -16.04
N ASP A 97 18.03 23.78 -14.72
CA ASP A 97 19.25 23.50 -13.92
C ASP A 97 19.60 22.01 -13.77
N GLY A 98 18.97 21.10 -14.53
CA GLY A 98 19.28 19.66 -14.51
C GLY A 98 18.85 18.92 -13.23
N ARG A 99 18.06 19.55 -12.36
CA ARG A 99 17.47 18.91 -11.18
C ARG A 99 16.18 18.18 -11.55
N LEU A 100 16.14 16.90 -11.22
CA LEU A 100 14.93 16.06 -11.31
C LEU A 100 13.98 16.44 -10.17
N VAL A 101 12.86 17.07 -10.50
CA VAL A 101 11.76 17.26 -9.55
C VAL A 101 10.68 16.23 -9.90
N PRO A 102 10.27 15.35 -8.97
CA PRO A 102 9.23 14.38 -9.26
C PRO A 102 7.91 15.12 -9.52
N MET A 103 7.33 14.94 -10.71
CA MET A 103 5.96 15.36 -10.97
C MET A 103 5.04 14.34 -10.28
N VAL A 104 4.78 14.56 -9.00
CA VAL A 104 3.76 13.79 -8.28
C VAL A 104 2.43 14.03 -9.01
N ALA A 105 1.68 12.97 -9.30
CA ALA A 105 0.37 13.09 -9.94
C ALA A 105 -0.60 13.91 -9.07
N LEU A 106 -1.56 14.62 -9.69
CA LEU A 106 -2.57 15.42 -8.99
C LEU A 106 -3.49 14.60 -8.05
N SER A 107 -3.34 13.28 -8.07
CA SER A 107 -4.08 12.29 -7.31
C SER A 107 -3.44 11.89 -5.97
N ASP A 108 -2.19 12.27 -5.70
CA ASP A 108 -1.52 11.94 -4.43
C ASP A 108 -1.28 13.21 -3.59
N PRO A 109 -1.41 13.11 -2.24
CA PRO A 109 -1.19 14.23 -1.34
C PRO A 109 0.25 14.77 -1.51
N ASN A 110 0.37 16.04 -1.89
CA ASN A 110 1.65 16.70 -2.11
C ASN A 110 2.28 17.26 -0.82
N LEU A 111 1.50 17.32 0.26
CA LEU A 111 1.89 17.75 1.60
C LEU A 111 1.54 16.66 2.60
N SER A 112 2.36 16.53 3.64
CA SER A 112 1.98 15.73 4.81
C SER A 112 0.81 16.39 5.54
N THR A 113 -0.02 15.60 6.22
CA THR A 113 -1.15 16.15 6.99
C THR A 113 -0.74 17.26 7.97
N PRO A 114 0.37 17.14 8.73
CA PRO A 114 0.81 18.23 9.61
C PRO A 114 1.22 19.50 8.84
N ALA A 115 1.88 19.36 7.69
CA ALA A 115 2.25 20.50 6.85
C ALA A 115 1.01 21.20 6.30
N LEU A 116 0.00 20.43 5.85
CA LEU A 116 -1.28 20.96 5.39
C LEU A 116 -2.02 21.70 6.51
N MET A 117 -2.05 21.16 7.73
CA MET A 117 -2.69 21.84 8.87
C MET A 117 -1.97 23.14 9.21
N SER A 118 -0.63 23.13 9.26
CA SER A 118 0.17 24.32 9.53
C SER A 118 -0.04 25.40 8.47
N TRP A 119 0.02 25.02 7.19
CA TRP A 119 -0.27 25.92 6.08
C TRP A 119 -1.70 26.48 6.15
N THR A 120 -2.68 25.64 6.47
CA THR A 120 -4.09 26.07 6.57
C THR A 120 -4.27 27.09 7.69
N ALA A 121 -3.69 26.84 8.87
CA ALA A 121 -3.76 27.77 10.00
C ALA A 121 -3.13 29.12 9.65
N GLN A 122 -1.98 29.12 8.97
CA GLN A 122 -1.31 30.34 8.51
C GLN A 122 -2.16 31.08 7.46
N ALA A 123 -2.65 30.37 6.43
CA ALA A 123 -3.44 30.96 5.36
C ALA A 123 -4.74 31.60 5.88
N VAL A 124 -5.49 30.91 6.75
CA VAL A 124 -6.73 31.45 7.33
C VAL A 124 -6.44 32.68 8.20
N THR A 125 -5.40 32.60 9.03
CA THR A 125 -5.02 33.71 9.91
C THR A 125 -4.59 34.93 9.10
N GLU A 126 -3.81 34.74 8.05
CA GLU A 126 -3.36 35.79 7.14
C GLU A 126 -4.55 36.46 6.43
N VAL A 127 -5.46 35.67 5.87
CA VAL A 127 -6.64 36.17 5.14
C VAL A 127 -7.57 36.99 6.02
N MET A 128 -7.73 36.58 7.28
CA MET A 128 -8.66 37.19 8.24
C MET A 128 -7.99 38.24 9.15
N THR A 129 -6.76 38.66 8.84
CA THR A 129 -6.05 39.72 9.56
C THR A 129 -5.81 40.93 8.67
N PHE A 130 -6.56 42.00 8.90
CA PHE A 130 -6.47 43.24 8.14
C PHE A 130 -7.08 44.42 8.90
N GLY A 131 -6.69 45.64 8.55
CA GLY A 131 -7.27 46.87 9.07
C GLY A 131 -8.01 47.69 8.02
N PHE A 132 -8.77 48.67 8.48
CA PHE A 132 -9.48 49.63 7.62
C PHE A 132 -8.57 50.34 6.60
N ASN A 133 -7.29 50.49 6.91
CA ASN A 133 -6.31 51.20 6.07
C ASN A 133 -5.55 50.30 5.11
N ASP A 134 -5.49 48.98 5.33
CA ASP A 134 -4.64 48.07 4.55
C ASP A 134 -5.35 46.83 4.01
N TYR A 135 -6.65 46.66 4.25
CA TYR A 135 -7.41 45.46 3.83
C TYR A 135 -7.25 45.13 2.35
N ARG A 136 -7.27 46.12 1.44
CA ARG A 136 -7.12 45.85 0.00
C ARG A 136 -5.80 45.17 -0.32
N ARG A 137 -4.71 45.67 0.27
CA ARG A 137 -3.36 45.13 0.09
C ARG A 137 -3.25 43.75 0.72
N ARG A 138 -3.72 43.58 1.96
CA ARG A 138 -3.69 42.29 2.68
C ARG A 138 -4.49 41.21 1.96
N LEU A 139 -5.69 41.53 1.49
CA LEU A 139 -6.53 40.60 0.73
C LEU A 139 -5.90 40.24 -0.61
N GLN A 140 -5.29 41.19 -1.32
CA GLN A 140 -4.56 40.91 -2.55
C GLN A 140 -3.35 40.01 -2.30
N GLU A 141 -2.55 40.28 -1.28
CA GLU A 141 -1.43 39.43 -0.87
C GLU A 141 -1.92 38.01 -0.57
N ALA A 142 -3.00 37.87 0.20
CA ALA A 142 -3.54 36.58 0.62
C ALA A 142 -4.24 35.78 -0.50
N SER A 143 -4.57 36.42 -1.64
CA SER A 143 -5.20 35.74 -2.79
C SER A 143 -4.38 34.57 -3.33
N ARG A 144 -3.05 34.58 -3.14
CA ARG A 144 -2.13 33.48 -3.51
C ARG A 144 -2.41 32.13 -2.82
N ASN A 145 -3.17 32.16 -1.72
CA ASN A 145 -3.55 30.96 -0.97
C ASN A 145 -4.81 30.29 -1.53
N PHE A 146 -5.47 30.90 -2.53
CA PHE A 146 -6.72 30.43 -3.11
C PHE A 146 -6.52 29.95 -4.54
N THR A 147 -7.39 29.04 -4.97
CA THR A 147 -7.65 28.85 -6.40
C THR A 147 -8.53 29.99 -6.90
N ARG A 148 -8.66 30.15 -8.21
CA ARG A 148 -9.56 31.15 -8.80
C ARG A 148 -11.00 31.05 -8.25
N ARG A 149 -11.53 29.83 -8.17
CA ARG A 149 -12.89 29.57 -7.65
C ARG A 149 -12.98 29.81 -6.16
N GLY A 150 -11.96 29.43 -5.40
CA GLY A 150 -11.93 29.68 -3.96
C GLY A 150 -11.86 31.16 -3.62
N TRP A 151 -11.16 31.96 -4.42
CA TRP A 151 -11.12 33.41 -4.25
C TRP A 151 -12.50 34.05 -4.47
N GLU A 152 -13.21 33.62 -5.52
CA GLU A 152 -14.60 34.04 -5.76
C GLU A 152 -15.52 33.61 -4.60
N SER A 153 -15.40 32.36 -4.12
CA SER A 153 -16.15 31.88 -2.95
C SER A 153 -15.90 32.73 -1.70
N PHE A 154 -14.63 33.06 -1.43
CA PHE A 154 -14.23 33.82 -0.26
C PHE A 154 -14.72 35.28 -0.33
N THR A 155 -14.50 35.95 -1.45
CA THR A 155 -14.92 37.35 -1.64
C THR A 155 -16.44 37.50 -1.55
N GLN A 156 -17.22 36.55 -2.08
CA GLN A 156 -18.67 36.53 -1.89
C GLN A 156 -19.08 36.29 -0.43
N ALA A 157 -18.36 35.45 0.32
CA ALA A 157 -18.62 35.25 1.74
C ALA A 157 -18.31 36.54 2.55
N LEU A 158 -17.23 37.23 2.21
CA LEU A 158 -16.80 38.47 2.84
C LEU A 158 -17.75 39.64 2.54
N GLN A 159 -18.28 39.73 1.32
CA GLN A 159 -19.32 40.70 0.97
C GLN A 159 -20.62 40.43 1.74
N ARG A 160 -21.06 39.16 1.80
CA ARG A 160 -22.28 38.78 2.52
C ARG A 160 -22.20 39.06 4.03
N SER A 161 -21.01 38.93 4.62
CA SER A 161 -20.82 39.19 6.05
C SER A 161 -20.74 40.69 6.40
N ARG A 162 -20.54 41.56 5.40
CA ARG A 162 -20.35 43.03 5.57
C ARG A 162 -19.22 43.39 6.54
N ILE A 163 -18.24 42.50 6.73
CA ILE A 163 -17.12 42.75 7.63
C ILE A 163 -16.31 43.97 7.16
N ILE A 164 -16.07 44.10 5.86
CA ILE A 164 -15.29 45.23 5.31
C ILE A 164 -16.01 46.56 5.56
N GLU A 165 -17.32 46.63 5.33
CA GLU A 165 -18.13 47.83 5.58
C GLU A 165 -18.07 48.23 7.07
N MET A 166 -18.18 47.26 7.97
CA MET A 166 -18.08 47.49 9.43
C MET A 166 -16.69 48.01 9.82
N VAL A 167 -15.64 47.39 9.27
CA VAL A 167 -14.25 47.71 9.55
C VAL A 167 -13.89 49.11 9.06
N GLU A 168 -14.34 49.49 7.86
CA GLU A 168 -14.18 50.84 7.33
C GLU A 168 -14.95 51.87 8.16
N ALA A 169 -16.24 51.63 8.42
CA ALA A 169 -17.10 52.57 9.13
C ALA A 169 -16.64 52.84 10.57
N SER A 170 -16.07 51.84 11.23
CA SER A 170 -15.62 51.92 12.63
C SER A 170 -14.10 52.10 12.79
N GLN A 171 -13.37 52.26 11.67
CA GLN A 171 -11.90 52.32 11.62
C GLN A 171 -11.23 51.22 12.45
N GLN A 172 -11.70 49.98 12.28
CA GLN A 172 -11.24 48.83 13.07
C GLN A 172 -10.03 48.13 12.46
N VAL A 173 -9.31 47.42 13.30
CA VAL A 173 -8.37 46.38 12.90
C VAL A 173 -8.95 45.03 13.30
N VAL A 174 -8.98 44.09 12.36
CA VAL A 174 -9.38 42.71 12.58
C VAL A 174 -8.12 41.86 12.71
N THR A 175 -8.03 41.11 13.79
CA THR A 175 -6.99 40.10 13.99
C THR A 175 -7.64 38.74 14.15
N ALA A 176 -7.08 37.74 13.49
CA ALA A 176 -7.54 36.36 13.60
C ALA A 176 -6.59 35.57 14.49
N THR A 177 -7.13 34.69 15.34
CA THR A 177 -6.33 33.77 16.15
C THR A 177 -6.99 32.40 16.17
N PRO A 178 -6.27 31.31 15.83
CA PRO A 178 -6.81 29.96 15.93
C PRO A 178 -7.21 29.65 17.37
N ALA A 179 -8.46 29.24 17.59
CA ALA A 179 -8.93 28.80 18.91
C ALA A 179 -8.63 27.31 19.16
N GLY A 180 -8.12 26.61 18.16
CA GLY A 180 -7.77 25.20 18.19
C GLY A 180 -7.06 24.79 16.89
N ALA A 181 -6.48 23.60 16.89
CA ALA A 181 -5.81 23.07 15.72
C ALA A 181 -6.81 22.79 14.58
N PRO A 182 -6.45 23.03 13.32
CA PRO A 182 -7.23 22.55 12.18
C PRO A 182 -7.28 21.01 12.19
N ILE A 183 -8.41 20.46 11.74
CA ILE A 183 -8.63 19.03 11.60
C ILE A 183 -9.12 18.70 10.19
N VAL A 184 -8.65 17.58 9.63
CA VAL A 184 -9.21 17.01 8.39
C VAL A 184 -10.50 16.28 8.74
N VAL A 185 -11.61 16.72 8.17
CA VAL A 185 -12.93 16.08 8.30
C VAL A 185 -13.06 14.94 7.30
N SER A 186 -12.60 15.17 6.06
CA SER A 186 -12.62 14.19 4.98
C SER A 186 -11.54 14.52 3.96
N GLU A 187 -11.08 13.51 3.22
CA GLU A 187 -10.13 13.68 2.11
C GLU A 187 -10.42 12.66 1.00
N GLY A 188 -10.04 12.98 -0.23
CA GLY A 188 -10.23 12.09 -1.36
C GLY A 188 -10.09 12.78 -2.71
N VAL A 189 -10.22 12.00 -3.79
CA VAL A 189 -10.16 12.52 -5.16
C VAL A 189 -11.57 12.85 -5.64
N ILE A 190 -11.82 14.12 -5.97
CA ILE A 190 -13.07 14.57 -6.59
C ILE A 190 -12.74 15.23 -7.92
N ALA A 191 -13.45 14.84 -8.98
CA ALA A 191 -13.23 15.34 -10.34
C ALA A 191 -11.75 15.27 -10.80
N GLY A 192 -11.03 14.22 -10.40
CA GLY A 192 -9.62 14.01 -10.77
C GLY A 192 -8.60 14.84 -9.98
N ARG A 193 -9.03 15.58 -8.96
CA ARG A 193 -8.15 16.39 -8.08
C ARG A 193 -8.26 15.90 -6.65
N TYR A 194 -7.12 15.72 -5.98
CA TYR A 194 -7.11 15.42 -4.55
C TYR A 194 -7.57 16.65 -3.75
N GLN A 195 -8.47 16.43 -2.80
CA GLN A 195 -9.05 17.47 -1.96
C GLN A 195 -9.13 17.05 -0.49
N TRP A 196 -9.09 18.05 0.38
CA TRP A 196 -9.22 17.94 1.82
C TRP A 196 -10.32 18.89 2.30
N GLN A 197 -11.25 18.38 3.09
CA GLN A 197 -12.16 19.20 3.86
C GLN A 197 -11.58 19.42 5.24
N ILE A 198 -11.25 20.68 5.56
CA ILE A 198 -10.59 21.06 6.80
C ILE A 198 -11.51 21.95 7.62
N GLN A 199 -11.58 21.71 8.92
CA GLN A 199 -12.28 22.59 9.86
C GLN A 199 -11.28 23.21 10.84
N MET A 200 -11.43 24.50 11.09
CA MET A 200 -10.65 25.22 12.07
C MET A 200 -11.51 26.21 12.86
N PRO A 201 -11.54 26.13 14.21
CA PRO A 201 -12.16 27.15 15.03
C PRO A 201 -11.26 28.40 15.08
N LEU A 202 -11.84 29.57 14.85
CA LEU A 202 -11.15 30.85 14.72
C LEU A 202 -11.82 31.88 15.64
N VAL A 203 -11.03 32.70 16.32
CA VAL A 203 -11.52 33.89 17.02
C VAL A 203 -11.08 35.11 16.22
N LEU A 204 -12.05 35.94 15.84
CA LEU A 204 -11.79 37.25 15.27
C LEU A 204 -11.89 38.30 16.36
N THR A 205 -10.89 39.16 16.46
CA THR A 205 -10.89 40.29 17.38
C THR A 205 -10.90 41.59 16.58
N TYR A 206 -11.94 42.39 16.82
CA TYR A 206 -12.13 43.72 16.25
C TYR A 206 -11.69 44.75 17.28
N GLN A 207 -10.71 45.58 16.91
CA GLN A 207 -10.18 46.62 17.78
C GLN A 207 -10.33 48.00 17.15
N SER A 208 -10.86 48.97 17.91
CA SER A 208 -10.93 50.39 17.56
C SER A 208 -10.58 51.23 18.78
N GLY A 209 -9.36 51.77 18.82
CA GLY A 209 -8.81 52.43 20.00
C GLY A 209 -8.79 51.51 21.22
N ALA A 210 -9.52 51.89 22.28
CA ALA A 210 -9.67 51.12 23.52
C ALA A 210 -10.83 50.11 23.49
N ARG A 211 -11.67 50.11 22.44
CA ARG A 211 -12.81 49.19 22.32
C ARG A 211 -12.36 47.93 21.60
N THR A 212 -12.67 46.78 22.21
CA THR A 212 -12.37 45.46 21.66
C THR A 212 -13.63 44.61 21.69
N ARG A 213 -13.88 43.88 20.60
CA ARG A 213 -14.93 42.88 20.49
C ARG A 213 -14.34 41.60 19.89
N SER A 214 -14.70 40.44 20.42
CA SER A 214 -14.26 39.16 19.87
C SER A 214 -15.46 38.30 19.47
N ASP A 215 -15.39 37.70 18.29
CA ASP A 215 -16.41 36.79 17.76
C ASP A 215 -15.75 35.43 17.46
N SER A 216 -16.42 34.34 17.84
CA SER A 216 -15.99 32.97 17.52
C SER A 216 -16.62 32.47 16.22
N LEU A 217 -15.79 31.92 15.34
CA LEU A 217 -16.18 31.33 14.06
C LEU A 217 -15.69 29.88 13.96
N LEU A 218 -16.44 29.06 13.23
CA LEU A 218 -15.95 27.80 12.69
C LEU A 218 -15.75 27.97 11.19
N VAL A 219 -14.50 27.86 10.73
CA VAL A 219 -14.15 27.95 9.32
C VAL A 219 -14.06 26.53 8.76
N THR A 220 -14.84 26.25 7.72
CA THR A 220 -14.77 25.03 6.92
C THR A 220 -14.21 25.36 5.55
N LEU A 221 -13.13 24.70 5.19
CA LEU A 221 -12.42 24.90 3.93
C LEU A 221 -12.45 23.62 3.12
N VAL A 222 -12.56 23.77 1.80
CA VAL A 222 -12.14 22.74 0.86
C VAL A 222 -10.83 23.19 0.28
N VAL A 223 -9.76 22.45 0.58
CA VAL A 223 -8.42 22.66 0.03
C VAL A 223 -8.21 21.63 -1.06
N VAL A 224 -7.62 22.04 -2.17
CA VAL A 224 -7.36 21.17 -3.30
C VAL A 224 -5.91 21.25 -3.72
N ARG A 225 -5.41 20.14 -4.26
CA ARG A 225 -4.09 20.10 -4.85
C ARG A 225 -4.07 20.86 -6.17
N VAL A 226 -3.13 21.77 -6.33
CA VAL A 226 -2.90 22.54 -7.56
C VAL A 226 -1.47 22.38 -8.03
N ASP A 227 -1.19 22.83 -9.25
CA ASP A 227 0.18 22.92 -9.73
C ASP A 227 0.96 23.95 -8.91
N ARG A 228 2.26 23.72 -8.72
CA ARG A 228 3.17 24.69 -8.11
C ARG A 228 3.30 25.97 -8.93
N LEU A 229 2.97 25.91 -10.22
CA LEU A 229 2.85 27.09 -11.08
C LEU A 229 1.66 27.99 -10.70
N GLU A 230 0.59 27.43 -10.14
CA GLU A 230 -0.59 28.19 -9.69
C GLU A 230 -0.44 28.66 -8.24
N SER A 231 0.04 27.79 -7.34
CA SER A 231 0.34 28.15 -5.94
C SER A 231 1.67 27.57 -5.50
N PRO A 232 2.59 28.37 -4.91
CA PRO A 232 3.92 27.90 -4.51
C PRO A 232 3.91 26.66 -3.60
N ASN A 233 2.89 26.54 -2.75
CA ASN A 233 2.74 25.41 -1.82
C ASN A 233 2.11 24.16 -2.47
N GLY A 234 1.68 24.26 -3.74
CA GLY A 234 0.98 23.20 -4.48
C GLY A 234 -0.43 22.90 -3.95
N VAL A 235 -0.96 23.73 -3.05
CA VAL A 235 -2.32 23.61 -2.52
C VAL A 235 -3.00 24.97 -2.58
N GLY A 236 -4.31 24.96 -2.79
CA GLY A 236 -5.12 26.17 -2.83
C GLY A 236 -6.47 25.92 -2.17
N ILE A 237 -6.99 26.94 -1.50
CA ILE A 237 -8.36 26.92 -0.99
C ILE A 237 -9.30 27.04 -2.20
N GLU A 238 -10.18 26.06 -2.40
CA GLU A 238 -11.20 26.00 -3.47
C GLU A 238 -12.56 26.49 -2.96
N GLN A 239 -12.84 26.37 -1.66
CA GLN A 239 -14.08 26.83 -1.06
C GLN A 239 -13.84 27.34 0.37
N TRP A 240 -14.50 28.45 0.70
CA TRP A 240 -14.46 29.06 2.02
C TRP A 240 -15.86 29.22 2.60
N ILE A 241 -16.11 28.60 3.75
CA ILE A 241 -17.34 28.76 4.52
C ILE A 241 -16.97 29.12 5.96
N ALA A 242 -17.49 30.24 6.46
CA ALA A 242 -17.34 30.64 7.86
C ALA A 242 -18.71 30.79 8.50
N VAL A 243 -18.92 30.12 9.63
CA VAL A 243 -20.17 30.16 10.39
C VAL A 243 -19.87 30.62 11.82
N PRO A 244 -20.67 31.54 12.39
CA PRO A 244 -20.59 31.87 13.81
C PRO A 244 -20.76 30.62 14.67
N ARG A 245 -19.93 30.50 15.70
CA ARG A 245 -20.01 29.41 16.68
C ARG A 245 -20.83 29.83 17.88
#